data_AF-A0A497CXD4-F1
#
_entry.id   AF-A0A497CXD4-F1
#
_cell.length_a   1.000
_cell.length_b   1.000
_cell.length_c   1.000
_cell.angle_alpha   90.00
_cell.angle_beta   90.00
_cell.angle_gamma   90.00
#
_symmetry.space_group_name_H-M   'P 1'
#
loop_
_entity.id
_entity.type
_entity.pdbx_description
1 polymer ?
#
loop_
_entity_poly.entity_id
_entity_poly.type
_entity_poly.pdbx_seq_one_letter_code
_entity_poly.pdbx_strand_id
1 'polypeptide(L)'
;MNELNKIFRKRFRKGADRPREFVEDTVVQLPPKEQIEFDPLTMKTHEADLLRILLSYGEQTFLMEIEEDELEKYEEKEMEVRVADYLIDDFKHEQIQFENEMYNKILNEYISIWEEGKLPPNNHFINHNDPQIVNTVIDLLSSAYQLSDNWETNKIFVKTEEDQLKLVVMSAWMSFKSRMINKQLKEITEELKKSGNEEADIYLLQQQYFELKKIANQIDKELKRTFTY
;
A
#
# COMPACT_ATOMS: atom_id res chain seq x y z
N MET A 1 19.39 28.07 36.36
CA MET A 1 18.56 27.04 37.02
C MET A 1 17.28 27.69 37.54
N ASN A 2 16.16 27.46 36.85
CA ASN A 2 14.94 28.28 36.91
C ASN A 2 14.20 28.20 38.25
N GLU A 3 13.90 29.38 38.82
CA GLU A 3 13.11 29.55 40.06
C GLU A 3 11.68 29.00 39.95
N LEU A 4 11.18 28.80 38.73
CA LEU A 4 9.89 28.16 38.44
C LEU A 4 9.80 26.73 38.99
N ASN A 5 10.87 25.95 38.98
CA ASN A 5 10.88 24.59 39.53
C ASN A 5 10.75 24.55 41.05
N LYS A 6 11.03 25.68 41.73
CA LYS A 6 10.95 25.81 43.19
C LYS A 6 9.51 26.05 43.66
N ILE A 7 8.69 26.71 42.82
CA ILE A 7 7.29 27.05 43.13
C ILE A 7 6.40 25.79 43.06
N PHE A 8 6.64 24.91 42.08
CA PHE A 8 5.88 23.66 41.96
C PHE A 8 6.03 22.75 43.19
N ARG A 9 7.27 22.57 43.69
CA ARG A 9 7.52 21.73 44.88
C ARG A 9 6.84 22.25 46.16
N LYS A 10 6.57 23.56 46.25
CA LYS A 10 5.90 24.16 47.41
C LYS A 10 4.38 23.93 47.39
N ARG A 11 3.74 23.88 46.22
CA ARG A 11 2.30 23.59 46.11
C ARG A 11 1.96 22.13 46.42
N PHE A 12 2.82 21.18 46.02
CA PHE A 12 2.56 19.75 46.24
C PHE A 12 2.77 19.25 47.68
N ARG A 13 3.40 20.03 48.58
CA ARG A 13 3.54 19.64 50.01
C ARG A 13 2.35 20.03 50.89
N LYS A 14 1.38 20.81 50.39
CA LYS A 14 0.28 21.36 51.20
C LYS A 14 -1.02 20.55 51.20
N GLY A 15 -1.01 19.32 50.66
CA GLY A 15 -2.17 18.42 50.59
C GLY A 15 -1.91 17.00 51.09
N ALA A 16 -0.90 16.82 51.96
CA ALA A 16 -0.55 15.52 52.51
C ALA A 16 -1.39 15.20 53.75
N ASP A 17 -2.69 14.95 53.58
CA ASP A 17 -3.51 14.34 54.65
C ASP A 17 -4.72 13.55 54.11
N ARG A 18 -4.50 12.71 53.11
CA ARG A 18 -5.41 11.60 52.80
C ARG A 18 -4.58 10.33 52.65
N PRO A 19 -4.91 9.22 53.35
CA PRO A 19 -4.27 7.95 53.09
C PRO A 19 -4.66 7.51 51.68
N ARG A 20 -3.69 7.51 50.76
CA ARG A 20 -3.82 6.79 49.49
C ARG A 20 -3.63 5.32 49.81
N GLU A 21 -4.66 4.52 49.59
CA GLU A 21 -4.47 3.07 49.42
C GLU A 21 -3.45 2.86 48.32
N PHE A 22 -2.37 2.14 48.65
CA PHE A 22 -1.40 1.70 47.66
C PHE A 22 -2.10 0.61 46.83
N VAL A 23 -2.54 0.96 45.63
CA VAL A 23 -2.70 -0.03 44.57
C VAL A 23 -1.28 -0.40 44.18
N GLU A 24 -0.86 -1.64 44.45
CA GLU A 24 0.38 -2.15 43.86
C GLU A 24 0.23 -2.05 42.34
N ASP A 25 1.06 -1.21 41.72
CA ASP A 25 1.19 -1.15 40.26
C ASP A 25 1.69 -2.54 39.81
N THR A 26 0.76 -3.43 39.46
CA THR A 26 1.09 -4.58 38.62
C THR A 26 1.67 -4.01 37.33
N VAL A 27 2.98 -4.13 37.17
CA VAL A 27 3.67 -3.83 35.92
C VAL A 27 3.06 -4.73 34.86
N VAL A 28 2.14 -4.19 34.07
CA VAL A 28 1.69 -4.84 32.84
C VAL A 28 2.91 -4.83 31.93
N GLN A 29 3.62 -5.96 31.87
CA GLN A 29 4.59 -6.19 30.82
C GLN A 29 3.79 -6.23 29.52
N LEU A 30 3.79 -5.10 28.80
CA LEU A 30 3.39 -5.09 27.41
C LEU A 30 4.23 -6.17 26.71
N PRO A 31 3.61 -7.09 25.93
CA PRO A 31 4.39 -8.01 25.14
C PRO A 31 5.40 -7.21 24.31
N PRO A 32 6.63 -7.72 24.11
CA PRO A 32 7.58 -7.06 23.23
C PRO A 32 6.86 -6.79 21.92
N LYS A 33 6.75 -5.51 21.53
CA LYS A 33 6.36 -5.20 20.15
C LYS A 33 7.37 -5.95 19.29
N GLU A 34 6.91 -7.00 18.61
CA GLU A 34 7.69 -7.63 17.55
C GLU A 34 8.16 -6.48 16.66
N GLN A 35 9.46 -6.26 16.65
CA GLN A 35 10.05 -5.38 15.67
C GLN A 35 9.77 -6.09 14.36
N ILE A 36 8.81 -5.58 13.60
CA ILE A 36 8.53 -6.07 12.26
C ILE A 36 9.87 -5.99 11.52
N GLU A 37 10.46 -7.14 11.22
CA GLU A 37 11.60 -7.23 10.32
C GLU A 37 11.11 -6.61 9.01
N PHE A 38 11.53 -5.36 8.76
CA PHE A 38 11.23 -4.68 7.52
C PHE A 38 12.09 -5.35 6.45
N ASP A 39 11.58 -6.42 5.85
CA ASP A 39 12.16 -6.94 4.63
C ASP A 39 11.85 -5.94 3.51
N PRO A 40 12.87 -5.23 2.98
CA PRO A 40 12.69 -4.18 1.99
C PRO A 40 12.18 -4.69 0.64
N LEU A 41 12.05 -6.01 0.47
CA LEU A 41 11.52 -6.67 -0.72
C LEU A 41 10.14 -7.32 -0.53
N THR A 42 9.54 -7.26 0.66
CA THR A 42 8.26 -7.92 0.91
C THR A 42 7.16 -7.32 0.03
N MET A 43 6.52 -8.17 -0.78
CA MET A 43 5.36 -7.80 -1.60
C MET A 43 4.09 -7.57 -0.80
N LYS A 44 3.99 -8.24 0.34
CA LYS A 44 2.79 -8.27 1.19
C LYS A 44 2.18 -6.89 1.46
N THR A 45 3.00 -5.85 1.66
CA THR A 45 2.50 -4.50 1.94
C THR A 45 1.88 -3.85 0.70
N HIS A 46 2.48 -4.07 -0.48
CA HIS A 46 1.98 -3.51 -1.74
C HIS A 46 0.73 -4.26 -2.21
N GLU A 47 0.70 -5.58 -2.05
CA GLU A 47 -0.48 -6.41 -2.30
C GLU A 47 -1.64 -6.02 -1.37
N ALA A 48 -1.35 -5.84 -0.08
CA ALA A 48 -2.34 -5.41 0.89
C ALA A 48 -2.93 -4.03 0.54
N ASP A 49 -2.09 -3.08 0.14
CA ASP A 49 -2.56 -1.73 -0.21
C ASP A 49 -3.41 -1.74 -1.49
N LEU A 50 -3.00 -2.48 -2.52
CA LEU A 50 -3.81 -2.67 -3.74
C LEU A 50 -5.17 -3.32 -3.44
N LEU A 51 -5.17 -4.38 -2.65
CA LEU A 51 -6.41 -5.06 -2.28
C LEU A 51 -7.31 -4.17 -1.43
N ARG A 52 -6.74 -3.39 -0.51
CA ARG A 52 -7.45 -2.38 0.28
C ARG A 52 -8.08 -1.32 -0.62
N ILE A 53 -7.35 -0.77 -1.58
CA ILE A 53 -7.88 0.22 -2.54
C ILE A 53 -9.04 -0.36 -3.33
N LEU A 54 -8.92 -1.61 -3.81
CA LEU A 54 -9.98 -2.28 -4.56
C LEU A 54 -11.24 -2.51 -3.71
N LEU A 55 -11.07 -2.90 -2.44
CA LEU A 55 -12.18 -3.13 -1.50
C LEU A 55 -12.85 -1.83 -1.03
N SER A 56 -12.06 -0.78 -0.77
CA SER A 56 -12.58 0.50 -0.24
C SER A 56 -13.14 1.42 -1.33
N TYR A 57 -12.48 1.45 -2.49
CA TYR A 57 -12.72 2.46 -3.53
C TYR A 57 -13.07 1.85 -4.90
N GLY A 58 -13.28 0.55 -5.01
CA GLY A 58 -13.53 -0.10 -6.29
C GLY A 58 -14.74 0.45 -7.07
N GLU A 59 -15.78 0.93 -6.39
CA GLU A 59 -16.96 1.56 -7.04
C GLU A 59 -16.71 3.02 -7.46
N GLN A 60 -15.72 3.69 -6.88
CA GLN A 60 -15.44 5.09 -7.14
C GLN A 60 -14.83 5.30 -8.53
N THR A 61 -15.03 6.49 -9.09
CA THR A 61 -14.46 6.90 -10.38
C THR A 61 -13.47 8.05 -10.21
N PHE A 62 -12.52 8.16 -11.12
CA PHE A 62 -11.60 9.28 -11.22
C PHE A 62 -11.40 9.68 -12.69
N LEU A 63 -10.95 10.92 -12.92
CA LEU A 63 -10.73 11.46 -14.25
C LEU A 63 -9.33 11.10 -14.79
N MET A 64 -9.29 10.46 -15.95
CA MET A 64 -8.07 10.14 -16.69
C MET A 64 -7.97 11.04 -17.92
N GLU A 65 -6.79 11.58 -18.18
CA GLU A 65 -6.50 12.37 -19.37
C GLU A 65 -6.11 11.40 -20.50
N ILE A 66 -6.78 11.48 -21.64
CA ILE A 66 -6.42 10.73 -22.85
C ILE A 66 -5.90 11.70 -23.90
N GLU A 67 -4.80 11.32 -24.54
CA GLU A 67 -4.31 11.95 -25.76
C GLU A 67 -4.93 11.22 -26.97
N GLU A 68 -6.00 11.77 -27.55
CA GLU A 68 -6.54 11.26 -28.82
C GLU A 68 -5.83 11.93 -30.00
N ASP A 69 -5.14 11.13 -30.80
CA ASP A 69 -4.44 11.55 -32.01
C ASP A 69 -5.41 11.59 -33.21
N GLU A 70 -6.48 12.38 -33.11
CA GLU A 70 -7.32 12.68 -34.27
C GLU A 70 -6.68 13.83 -35.07
N LEU A 71 -5.97 13.46 -36.14
CA LEU A 71 -5.56 14.29 -37.28
C LEU A 71 -5.51 15.81 -36.96
N GLU A 72 -4.38 16.23 -36.37
CA GLU A 72 -3.92 17.62 -36.23
C GLU A 72 -4.59 18.51 -35.16
N LYS A 73 -5.34 17.95 -34.20
CA LYS A 73 -5.72 18.69 -32.99
C LYS A 73 -5.53 17.87 -31.72
N TYR A 74 -4.54 18.27 -30.92
CA TYR A 74 -4.41 17.84 -29.53
C TYR A 74 -5.56 18.45 -28.72
N GLU A 75 -6.63 17.70 -28.52
CA GLU A 75 -7.66 18.03 -27.53
C GLU A 75 -7.44 17.13 -26.32
N GLU A 76 -7.08 17.72 -25.18
CA GLU A 76 -7.07 17.04 -23.89
C GLU A 76 -8.50 16.66 -23.54
N LYS A 77 -8.84 15.37 -23.64
CA LYS A 77 -10.14 14.85 -23.20
C LYS A 77 -9.95 14.15 -21.86
N GLU A 78 -10.82 14.47 -20.91
CA GLU A 78 -10.94 13.76 -19.65
C GLU A 78 -12.01 12.67 -19.78
N MET A 79 -11.67 11.44 -19.39
CA MET A 79 -12.61 10.33 -19.28
C MET A 79 -12.78 9.94 -17.81
N GLU A 80 -14.01 9.61 -17.41
CA GLU A 80 -14.25 8.99 -16.11
C GLU A 80 -13.92 7.49 -16.19
N VAL A 81 -13.02 7.03 -15.32
CA VAL A 81 -12.63 5.62 -15.20
C VAL A 81 -12.92 5.15 -13.79
N ARG A 82 -13.50 3.95 -13.68
CA ARG A 82 -13.76 3.30 -12.38
C ARG A 82 -12.51 2.60 -11.87
N VAL A 83 -12.24 2.68 -10.57
CA VAL A 83 -11.05 2.09 -9.95
C VAL A 83 -10.98 0.58 -10.17
N ALA A 84 -12.10 -0.13 -9.95
CA ALA A 84 -12.13 -1.58 -10.14
C ALA A 84 -11.82 -1.96 -11.59
N ASP A 85 -12.35 -1.23 -12.57
CA ASP A 85 -12.14 -1.53 -13.99
C ASP A 85 -10.67 -1.33 -14.35
N TYR A 86 -10.10 -0.19 -13.94
CA TYR A 86 -8.69 0.12 -14.16
C TYR A 86 -7.76 -0.94 -13.57
N LEU A 87 -7.92 -1.29 -12.29
CA LEU A 87 -7.03 -2.24 -11.62
C LEU A 87 -7.22 -3.67 -12.11
N ILE A 88 -8.46 -4.11 -12.34
CA ILE A 88 -8.74 -5.50 -12.76
C ILE A 88 -8.29 -5.74 -14.19
N ASP A 89 -8.52 -4.79 -15.10
CA ASP A 89 -8.04 -4.91 -16.48
C ASP A 89 -6.51 -5.02 -16.50
N ASP A 90 -5.82 -4.19 -15.72
CA ASP A 90 -4.37 -4.21 -15.59
C ASP A 90 -3.86 -5.51 -14.93
N PHE A 91 -4.52 -6.01 -13.87
CA PHE A 91 -4.19 -7.29 -13.26
C PHE A 91 -4.35 -8.46 -14.23
N LYS A 92 -5.40 -8.44 -15.07
CA LYS A 92 -5.65 -9.48 -16.07
C LYS A 92 -4.65 -9.40 -17.22
N HIS A 93 -4.32 -8.20 -17.69
CA HIS A 93 -3.34 -7.99 -18.74
C HIS A 93 -1.95 -8.48 -18.32
N GLU A 94 -1.53 -8.20 -17.09
CA GLU A 94 -0.22 -8.60 -16.55
C GLU A 94 -0.22 -10.00 -15.89
N GLN A 95 -1.36 -10.70 -15.86
CA GLN A 95 -1.54 -12.01 -15.21
C GLN A 95 -1.03 -12.01 -13.77
N ILE A 96 -1.39 -10.96 -13.01
CA ILE A 96 -0.90 -10.77 -11.65
C ILE A 96 -1.40 -11.89 -10.73
N GLN A 97 -0.47 -12.46 -9.97
CA GLN A 97 -0.75 -13.37 -8.86
C GLN A 97 -0.02 -12.83 -7.64
N PHE A 98 -0.76 -12.58 -6.56
CA PHE A 98 -0.18 -12.21 -5.28
C PHE A 98 0.59 -13.39 -4.68
N GLU A 99 1.64 -13.12 -3.90
CA GLU A 99 2.36 -14.14 -3.15
C GLU A 99 1.53 -14.63 -1.96
N ASN A 100 0.69 -13.77 -1.40
CA ASN A 100 -0.20 -14.13 -0.33
C ASN A 100 -1.45 -14.87 -0.86
N GLU A 101 -1.55 -16.16 -0.53
CA GLU A 101 -2.68 -17.01 -0.89
C GLU A 101 -4.04 -16.44 -0.44
N MET A 102 -4.11 -15.80 0.73
CA MET A 102 -5.36 -15.23 1.22
C MET A 102 -5.78 -14.00 0.40
N TYR A 103 -4.82 -13.15 0.04
CA TYR A 103 -5.10 -11.99 -0.81
C TYR A 103 -5.52 -12.42 -2.21
N ASN A 104 -4.89 -13.47 -2.76
CA ASN A 104 -5.32 -14.06 -4.03
C ASN A 104 -6.74 -14.61 -3.98
N LYS A 105 -7.15 -15.28 -2.91
CA LYS A 105 -8.52 -15.80 -2.78
C LYS A 105 -9.53 -14.65 -2.85
N ILE A 106 -9.31 -13.59 -2.09
CA ILE A 106 -10.18 -12.41 -2.06
C ILE A 106 -10.19 -11.72 -3.43
N LEU A 107 -9.02 -11.54 -4.04
CA LEU A 107 -8.89 -10.93 -5.37
C LEU A 107 -9.63 -11.73 -6.44
N ASN A 108 -9.45 -13.05 -6.48
CA ASN A 108 -10.11 -13.91 -7.46
C ASN A 108 -11.63 -13.92 -7.31
N GLU A 109 -12.13 -13.90 -6.06
CA GLU A 109 -13.56 -13.76 -5.80
C GLU A 109 -14.09 -12.40 -6.27
N TYR A 110 -13.34 -11.32 -6.02
CA TYR A 110 -13.68 -9.99 -6.51
C TYR A 110 -13.75 -9.97 -8.05
N ILE A 111 -12.72 -10.49 -8.72
CA ILE A 111 -12.65 -10.55 -10.19
C ILE A 111 -13.81 -11.37 -10.74
N SER A 112 -14.16 -12.49 -10.11
CA SER A 112 -15.30 -13.32 -10.55
C SER A 112 -16.62 -12.55 -10.52
N ILE A 113 -16.88 -11.78 -9.46
CA ILE A 113 -18.08 -10.94 -9.35
C ILE A 113 -18.05 -9.80 -10.38
N TRP A 114 -16.88 -9.22 -10.61
CA TRP A 114 -16.65 -8.18 -11.62
C TRP A 114 -16.90 -8.68 -13.04
N GLU A 115 -16.47 -9.90 -13.36
CA GLU A 115 -16.71 -10.55 -14.66
C GLU A 115 -18.20 -10.82 -14.92
N GLU A 116 -19.01 -10.98 -13.88
CA GLU A 116 -20.48 -11.02 -13.99
C GLU A 116 -21.12 -9.65 -14.25
N GLY A 117 -20.32 -8.58 -14.39
CA GLY A 117 -20.77 -7.21 -14.60
C GLY A 117 -21.28 -6.53 -13.33
N LYS A 118 -20.94 -7.05 -12.15
CA LYS A 118 -21.35 -6.50 -10.84
C LYS A 118 -20.13 -6.11 -10.02
N LEU A 119 -20.33 -5.30 -9.00
CA LEU A 119 -19.31 -5.10 -7.97
C LEU A 119 -19.76 -5.78 -6.68
N PRO A 120 -18.82 -6.36 -5.90
CA PRO A 120 -19.14 -6.83 -4.57
C PRO A 120 -19.54 -5.63 -3.70
N PRO A 121 -20.69 -5.69 -3.00
CA PRO A 121 -21.06 -4.61 -2.07
C PRO A 121 -20.03 -4.52 -0.93
N ASN A 122 -19.88 -3.34 -0.31
CA ASN A 122 -18.89 -3.09 0.75
C ASN A 122 -18.90 -4.13 1.88
N ASN A 123 -20.08 -4.70 2.19
CA ASN A 123 -20.26 -5.68 3.26
C ASN A 123 -20.11 -7.14 2.80
N HIS A 124 -19.86 -7.39 1.51
CA HIS A 124 -19.76 -8.75 0.94
C HIS A 124 -18.70 -9.58 1.66
N PHE A 125 -17.48 -9.05 1.71
CA PHE A 125 -16.34 -9.74 2.30
C PHE A 125 -16.35 -9.72 3.84
N ILE A 126 -17.01 -8.73 4.45
CA ILE A 126 -17.17 -8.64 5.92
C ILE A 126 -18.18 -9.70 6.42
N ASN A 127 -19.19 -10.04 5.62
CA ASN A 127 -20.18 -11.07 5.93
C ASN A 127 -19.87 -12.41 5.26
N HIS A 128 -18.62 -12.62 4.84
CA HIS A 128 -18.22 -13.85 4.16
C HIS A 128 -18.31 -15.06 5.09
N ASN A 129 -18.62 -16.25 4.53
CA ASN A 129 -18.79 -17.48 5.32
C ASN A 129 -17.47 -17.99 5.92
N ASP A 130 -16.35 -17.70 5.26
CA ASP A 130 -15.01 -18.04 5.73
C ASP A 130 -14.52 -16.97 6.72
N PRO A 131 -14.32 -17.32 8.01
CA PRO A 131 -13.85 -16.37 9.01
C PRO A 131 -12.42 -15.86 8.75
N GLN A 132 -11.60 -16.59 7.98
CA GLN A 132 -10.25 -16.13 7.64
C GLN A 132 -10.30 -14.95 6.67
N ILE A 133 -11.21 -14.99 5.68
CA ILE A 133 -11.43 -13.87 4.75
C ILE A 133 -11.95 -12.65 5.52
N VAL A 134 -12.93 -12.85 6.40
CA VAL A 134 -13.49 -11.76 7.22
C VAL A 134 -12.41 -11.08 8.05
N ASN A 135 -11.60 -11.83 8.79
CA ASN A 135 -10.53 -11.25 9.61
C ASN A 135 -9.51 -10.48 8.76
N THR A 136 -9.10 -11.07 7.62
CA THR A 136 -8.14 -10.43 6.71
C THR A 136 -8.66 -9.12 6.16
N VAL A 137 -9.93 -9.08 5.75
CA VAL A 137 -10.58 -7.87 5.21
C VAL A 137 -10.72 -6.81 6.28
N ILE A 138 -11.09 -7.18 7.51
CA ILE A 138 -11.16 -6.25 8.65
C ILE A 138 -9.77 -5.66 8.94
N ASP A 139 -8.72 -6.48 8.94
CA ASP A 139 -7.35 -6.02 9.16
C ASP A 139 -6.91 -5.01 8.08
N LEU A 140 -7.18 -5.32 6.80
CA LEU A 140 -6.89 -4.44 5.67
C LEU A 140 -7.63 -3.10 5.78
N LEU A 141 -8.94 -3.12 6.03
CA LEU A 141 -9.76 -1.91 6.11
C LEU A 141 -9.46 -1.09 7.37
N SER A 142 -9.14 -1.72 8.50
CA SER A 142 -8.83 -1.03 9.75
C SER A 142 -7.49 -0.28 9.71
N SER A 143 -6.52 -0.78 8.92
CA SER A 143 -5.20 -0.15 8.77
C SER A 143 -5.27 1.27 8.16
N ALA A 144 -6.30 1.58 7.37
CA ALA A 144 -6.51 2.90 6.77
C ALA A 144 -6.84 3.99 7.81
N TYR A 145 -7.43 3.60 8.95
CA TYR A 145 -7.86 4.55 9.98
C TYR A 145 -6.75 4.94 10.97
N GLN A 146 -5.54 4.38 10.84
CA GLN A 146 -4.40 4.72 11.71
C GLN A 146 -3.63 5.96 11.22
N LEU A 147 -4.31 7.05 10.90
CA LEU A 147 -3.67 8.36 10.93
C LEU A 147 -3.36 8.67 12.39
N SER A 148 -2.08 8.66 12.78
CA SER A 148 -1.67 8.84 14.19
C SER A 148 -2.35 10.07 14.79
N ASP A 149 -3.09 9.91 15.91
CA ASP A 149 -3.92 10.91 16.62
C ASP A 149 -3.32 12.32 16.83
N ASN A 150 -2.03 12.54 16.56
CA ASN A 150 -1.36 13.83 16.66
C ASN A 150 -1.65 14.83 15.53
N TRP A 151 -2.42 14.47 14.49
CA TRP A 151 -2.57 15.32 13.29
C TRP A 151 -3.71 16.35 13.40
N GLU A 152 -4.79 16.07 14.13
CA GLU A 152 -5.99 16.95 14.23
C GLU A 152 -5.71 18.31 14.91
N THR A 153 -4.58 18.44 15.60
CA THR A 153 -4.24 19.67 16.35
C THR A 153 -3.78 20.81 15.44
N ASN A 154 -3.37 20.51 14.20
CA ASN A 154 -2.93 21.51 13.23
C ASN A 154 -4.02 21.68 12.15
N LYS A 155 -4.61 22.88 12.05
CA LYS A 155 -5.61 23.28 11.05
C LYS A 155 -5.06 23.29 9.61
N ILE A 156 -4.63 22.13 9.13
CA ILE A 156 -4.22 21.88 7.76
C ILE A 156 -5.34 21.05 7.16
N PHE A 157 -5.97 21.54 6.10
CA PHE A 157 -6.87 20.72 5.29
C PHE A 157 -6.03 19.64 4.62
N VAL A 158 -5.98 18.46 5.21
CA VAL A 158 -5.39 17.28 4.59
C VAL A 158 -6.40 16.81 3.55
N LYS A 159 -5.99 16.80 2.27
CA LYS A 159 -6.80 16.18 1.22
C LYS A 159 -7.00 14.71 1.58
N THR A 160 -8.24 14.24 1.52
CA THR A 160 -8.54 12.84 1.80
C THR A 160 -8.01 11.93 0.68
N GLU A 161 -7.90 10.63 0.92
CA GLU A 161 -7.55 9.67 -0.14
C GLU A 161 -8.56 9.73 -1.30
N GLU A 162 -9.83 9.99 -1.01
CA GLU A 162 -10.90 10.18 -2.00
C GLU A 162 -10.65 11.42 -2.88
N ASP A 163 -10.22 12.55 -2.29
CA ASP A 163 -9.86 13.76 -3.04
C ASP A 163 -8.66 13.57 -3.97
N GLN A 164 -7.86 12.54 -3.74
CA GLN A 164 -6.65 12.23 -4.50
C GLN A 164 -6.68 10.82 -5.08
N LEU A 165 -7.88 10.28 -5.33
CA LEU A 165 -8.07 8.88 -5.69
C LEU A 165 -7.21 8.44 -6.88
N LYS A 166 -7.15 9.24 -7.95
CA LYS A 166 -6.25 9.01 -9.11
C LYS A 166 -4.81 8.81 -8.66
N LEU A 167 -4.29 9.71 -7.83
CA LEU A 167 -2.91 9.66 -7.36
C LEU A 167 -2.67 8.43 -6.47
N VAL A 168 -3.61 8.13 -5.57
CA VAL A 168 -3.51 6.98 -4.66
C VAL A 168 -3.46 5.69 -5.47
N VAL A 169 -4.43 5.48 -6.37
CA VAL A 169 -4.53 4.28 -7.22
C VAL A 169 -3.28 4.13 -8.10
N MET A 170 -2.90 5.19 -8.84
CA MET A 170 -1.74 5.15 -9.72
C MET A 170 -0.44 4.91 -8.95
N SER A 171 -0.27 5.55 -7.78
CA SER A 171 0.96 5.40 -7.00
C SER A 171 1.08 4.02 -6.37
N ALA A 172 -0.02 3.43 -5.90
CA ALA A 172 -0.05 2.07 -5.36
C ALA A 172 0.28 1.04 -6.46
N TRP A 173 -0.36 1.17 -7.63
CA TRP A 173 -0.12 0.31 -8.78
C TRP A 173 1.32 0.39 -9.29
N MET A 174 1.83 1.61 -9.51
CA MET A 174 3.22 1.81 -9.92
C MET A 174 4.22 1.31 -8.88
N SER A 175 3.91 1.45 -7.58
CA SER A 175 4.77 0.91 -6.52
C SER A 175 4.84 -0.61 -6.55
N PHE A 176 3.70 -1.28 -6.77
CA PHE A 176 3.64 -2.72 -6.94
C PHE A 176 4.44 -3.18 -8.16
N LYS A 177 4.26 -2.54 -9.33
CA LYS A 177 5.05 -2.84 -10.54
C LYS A 177 6.55 -2.67 -10.32
N SER A 178 6.97 -1.56 -9.72
CA SER A 178 8.38 -1.31 -9.41
C SER A 178 8.95 -2.45 -8.56
N ARG A 179 8.21 -2.95 -7.58
CA ARG A 179 8.65 -4.10 -6.76
C ARG A 179 8.70 -5.39 -7.56
N MET A 180 7.74 -5.64 -8.44
CA MET A 180 7.71 -6.86 -9.26
C MET A 180 8.92 -6.91 -10.20
N ILE A 181 9.20 -5.78 -10.86
CA ILE A 181 10.38 -5.63 -11.72
C ILE A 181 11.67 -5.81 -10.91
N ASN A 182 11.77 -5.22 -9.71
CA ASN A 182 12.96 -5.40 -8.86
C ASN A 182 13.18 -6.86 -8.46
N LYS A 183 12.11 -7.62 -8.21
CA LYS A 183 12.19 -9.06 -7.94
C LYS A 183 12.67 -9.83 -9.17
N GLN A 184 12.09 -9.56 -10.35
CA GLN A 184 12.53 -10.17 -11.61
C GLN A 184 13.99 -9.85 -11.95
N LEU A 185 14.43 -8.60 -11.73
CA LEU A 185 15.83 -8.21 -11.91
C LEU A 185 16.76 -9.01 -10.99
N LYS A 186 16.35 -9.25 -9.74
CA LYS A 186 17.10 -10.07 -8.79
C LYS A 186 17.19 -11.52 -9.29
N GLU A 187 16.08 -12.11 -9.72
CA GLU A 187 16.04 -13.47 -10.28
C GLU A 187 16.98 -13.61 -11.49
N ILE A 188 16.89 -12.69 -12.47
CA ILE A 188 17.79 -12.66 -13.62
C ILE A 188 19.26 -12.52 -13.19
N THR A 189 19.56 -11.70 -12.19
CA THR A 189 20.94 -11.58 -11.68
C THR A 189 21.44 -12.85 -11.01
N GLU A 190 20.56 -13.64 -10.39
CA GLU A 190 20.90 -14.94 -9.81
C GLU A 190 21.07 -16.00 -10.89
N GLU A 191 20.24 -15.99 -11.94
CA GLU A 191 20.38 -16.85 -13.11
C GLU A 191 21.68 -16.58 -13.87
N LEU A 192 22.03 -15.31 -14.09
CA LEU A 192 23.31 -14.93 -14.70
C LEU A 192 24.53 -15.41 -13.92
N LYS A 193 24.44 -15.55 -12.59
CA LYS A 193 25.51 -16.12 -11.75
C LYS A 193 25.59 -17.64 -11.86
N LYS A 194 24.48 -18.30 -12.19
CA LYS A 194 24.35 -19.76 -12.26
C LYS A 194 24.57 -20.30 -13.68
N SER A 195 24.27 -19.52 -14.71
CA SER A 195 24.44 -19.91 -16.12
C SER A 195 25.92 -20.07 -16.43
N GLY A 196 26.41 -21.30 -16.46
CA GLY A 196 27.79 -21.59 -16.83
C GLY A 196 28.00 -21.35 -18.33
N ASN A 197 28.86 -20.40 -18.68
CA ASN A 197 29.53 -20.16 -19.99
C ASN A 197 28.76 -20.34 -21.32
N GLU A 198 27.44 -20.51 -21.33
CA GLU A 198 26.64 -20.49 -22.55
C GLU A 198 26.39 -19.03 -22.96
N GLU A 199 27.23 -18.51 -23.86
CA GLU A 199 27.24 -17.10 -24.28
C GLU A 199 25.88 -16.59 -24.82
N ALA A 200 25.12 -17.45 -25.49
CA ALA A 200 23.81 -17.09 -26.05
C ALA A 200 22.77 -16.82 -24.95
N ASP A 201 22.76 -17.64 -23.89
CA ASP A 201 21.82 -17.52 -22.78
C ASP A 201 22.17 -16.31 -21.90
N ILE A 202 23.47 -16.06 -21.70
CA ILE A 202 23.95 -14.87 -21.00
C ILE A 202 23.53 -13.60 -21.74
N TYR A 203 23.65 -13.57 -23.07
CA TYR A 203 23.24 -12.42 -23.88
C TYR A 203 21.74 -12.12 -23.76
N LEU A 204 20.89 -13.15 -23.86
CA LEU A 204 19.45 -13.00 -23.73
C LEU A 204 19.04 -12.47 -22.36
N LEU A 205 19.60 -13.03 -21.28
CA LEU A 205 19.34 -12.59 -19.91
C LEU A 205 19.80 -11.14 -19.67
N GLN A 206 20.94 -10.73 -20.25
CA GLN A 206 21.40 -9.34 -20.19
C GLN A 206 20.44 -8.39 -20.90
N GLN A 207 19.95 -8.75 -22.08
CA GLN A 207 18.98 -7.93 -22.82
C GLN A 207 17.69 -7.72 -22.00
N GLN A 208 17.15 -8.80 -21.43
CA GLN A 208 15.98 -8.73 -20.55
C GLN A 208 16.23 -7.85 -19.32
N TYR A 209 17.39 -8.00 -18.69
CA TYR A 209 17.78 -7.16 -17.55
C TYR A 209 17.79 -5.67 -17.90
N PHE A 210 18.35 -5.29 -19.06
CA PHE A 210 18.41 -3.88 -19.47
C PHE A 210 17.04 -3.28 -19.76
N GLU A 211 16.15 -4.02 -20.42
CA GLU A 211 14.78 -3.57 -20.68
C GLU A 211 13.99 -3.37 -19.37
N LEU A 212 14.03 -4.36 -18.48
CA LEU A 212 13.37 -4.26 -17.18
C LEU A 212 13.91 -3.10 -16.34
N LYS A 213 15.23 -2.89 -16.35
CA LYS A 213 15.86 -1.77 -15.64
C LYS A 213 15.47 -0.42 -16.21
N LYS A 214 15.29 -0.32 -17.52
CA LYS A 214 14.79 0.90 -18.18
C LYS A 214 13.38 1.22 -17.71
N ILE A 215 12.49 0.23 -17.67
CA ILE A 215 11.11 0.38 -17.18
C ILE A 215 11.10 0.78 -15.71
N ALA A 216 11.88 0.11 -14.85
CA ALA A 216 12.00 0.47 -13.43
C ALA A 216 12.39 1.94 -13.23
N ASN A 217 13.37 2.44 -13.98
CA ASN A 217 13.79 3.83 -13.93
C ASN A 217 12.71 4.82 -14.37
N GLN A 218 11.86 4.44 -15.33
CA GLN A 218 10.72 5.26 -15.76
C GLN A 218 9.67 5.35 -14.65
N ILE A 219 9.32 4.21 -14.05
CA ILE A 219 8.35 4.14 -12.95
C ILE A 219 8.85 4.96 -11.74
N ASP A 220 10.12 4.83 -11.37
CA ASP A 220 10.68 5.57 -10.23
C ASP A 220 10.68 7.09 -10.47
N LYS A 221 10.89 7.51 -11.72
CA LYS A 221 10.79 8.92 -12.14
C LYS A 221 9.35 9.43 -12.03
N GLU A 222 8.37 8.65 -12.45
CA GLU A 222 6.94 8.98 -12.33
C GLU A 222 6.49 9.05 -10.88
N LEU A 223 6.97 8.13 -10.03
CA LEU A 223 6.72 8.11 -8.58
C LEU A 223 7.45 9.24 -7.83
N LYS A 224 8.30 10.03 -8.50
CA LYS A 224 9.14 11.08 -7.90
C LYS A 224 9.98 10.58 -6.70
N ARG A 225 10.27 9.28 -6.63
CA ARG A 225 11.14 8.70 -5.60
C ARG A 225 12.57 9.06 -5.96
N THR A 226 13.15 10.03 -5.26
CA THR A 226 14.55 10.41 -5.46
C THR A 226 15.44 9.21 -5.17
N PHE A 227 16.29 8.83 -6.12
CA PHE A 227 17.32 7.80 -5.98
C PHE A 227 18.13 8.01 -4.69
N THR A 228 17.95 7.12 -3.71
CA THR A 228 18.97 6.93 -2.67
C THR A 228 20.00 5.94 -3.21
N TYR A 229 21.15 6.49 -3.59
CA TYR A 229 22.35 5.78 -4.02
C TYR A 229 23.05 5.08 -2.86
#